data_AF-A0AA88XSJ7-F1
#
_entry.id   AF-A0AA88XSJ7-F1
#
_cell.length_a   1.000
_cell.length_b   1.000
_cell.length_c   1.000
_cell.angle_alpha   90.00
_cell.angle_beta   90.00
_cell.angle_gamma   90.00
#
_symmetry.space_group_name_H-M   'P 1'
#
loop_
_entity.id
_entity.type
_entity.pdbx_description
1 polymer ?
#
loop_
_entity_poly.entity_id
_entity_poly.type
_entity_poly.pdbx_seq_one_letter_code
_entity_poly.pdbx_strand_id
1 'polypeptide(L)'
;MATVEKSIDTDHADDRVLYDDGLTNEDAVSLFSTSLNKALERQKETIVSAISEKFTKDSAGTVSHVIEPVAFEFKHEGQKIQFSFNQERISKLSDTENFIREGNFEKALSTLGEQKSALQQRNKILKIADRHGWDTVHEYLDDPLADNNEDAVKLRYAVGRAARKRSFRTRSTL
;
A
#
# COMPACT_ATOMS: atom_id res chain seq x y z
N MET A 1 -29.38 -21.01 -104.37
CA MET A 1 -28.85 -19.71 -103.94
C MET A 1 -29.11 -19.58 -102.44
N ALA A 2 -28.06 -19.24 -101.69
CA ALA A 2 -27.99 -18.82 -100.28
C ALA A 2 -28.38 -19.85 -99.19
N THR A 3 -27.71 -20.02 -98.03
CA THR A 3 -26.39 -19.71 -97.43
C THR A 3 -26.37 -20.53 -96.11
N VAL A 4 -25.27 -20.49 -95.34
CA VAL A 4 -25.12 -20.73 -93.87
C VAL A 4 -24.25 -21.95 -93.56
N GLU A 5 -22.92 -21.75 -93.49
CA GLU A 5 -22.09 -21.49 -92.28
C GLU A 5 -21.68 -22.75 -91.53
N LYS A 6 -20.37 -22.98 -91.40
CA LYS A 6 -19.73 -23.01 -90.08
C LYS A 6 -18.21 -22.85 -90.18
N SER A 7 -17.75 -21.65 -89.86
CA SER A 7 -16.39 -21.40 -89.40
C SER A 7 -16.25 -21.99 -88.00
N ILE A 8 -15.16 -22.72 -87.74
CA ILE A 8 -14.69 -23.00 -86.38
C ILE A 8 -13.33 -22.34 -86.29
N ASP A 9 -13.35 -21.08 -85.86
CA ASP A 9 -12.18 -20.37 -85.38
C ASP A 9 -11.76 -21.02 -84.07
N THR A 10 -10.46 -21.33 -83.98
CA THR A 10 -9.78 -21.80 -82.79
C THR A 10 -9.86 -20.74 -81.70
N ASP A 11 -10.41 -21.16 -80.56
CA ASP A 11 -10.58 -20.34 -79.36
C ASP A 11 -9.29 -19.63 -78.93
N HIS A 12 -9.46 -18.33 -78.73
CA HIS A 12 -8.53 -17.43 -78.10
C HIS A 12 -8.33 -17.87 -76.64
N ALA A 13 -7.09 -18.17 -76.26
CA ALA A 13 -6.73 -18.44 -74.87
C ALA A 13 -7.02 -17.20 -74.01
N ASP A 14 -8.12 -17.24 -73.25
CA ASP A 14 -8.39 -16.31 -72.15
C ASP A 14 -7.54 -16.76 -70.96
N ASP A 15 -6.34 -16.19 -70.87
CA ASP A 15 -5.37 -16.37 -69.79
C ASP A 15 -5.88 -15.65 -68.53
N ARG A 16 -6.97 -16.17 -67.95
CA ARG A 16 -7.41 -15.80 -66.61
C ARG A 16 -6.60 -16.61 -65.61
N VAL A 17 -5.45 -16.04 -65.24
CA VAL A 17 -4.75 -16.39 -64.01
C VAL A 17 -5.70 -16.08 -62.84
N LEU A 18 -6.46 -17.08 -62.42
CA LEU A 18 -7.11 -17.10 -61.12
C LEU A 18 -5.98 -17.14 -60.10
N TYR A 19 -5.71 -15.99 -59.47
CA TYR A 19 -4.98 -15.98 -58.22
C TYR A 19 -5.79 -16.82 -57.23
N ASP A 20 -5.33 -18.05 -57.00
CA ASP A 20 -5.71 -18.85 -55.86
C ASP A 20 -5.14 -18.14 -54.63
N ASP A 21 -5.89 -17.16 -54.13
CA ASP A 21 -5.64 -16.46 -52.87
C ASP A 21 -6.06 -17.38 -51.72
N GLY A 22 -5.50 -18.59 -51.74
CA GLY A 22 -5.70 -19.61 -50.73
C GLY A 22 -5.07 -19.11 -49.44
N LEU A 23 -5.92 -18.93 -48.42
CA LEU A 23 -5.53 -18.49 -47.09
C LEU A 23 -4.27 -19.25 -46.65
N THR A 24 -3.14 -18.55 -46.56
CA THR A 24 -1.88 -19.24 -46.28
C THR A 24 -1.85 -19.67 -44.82
N ASN A 25 -1.02 -20.67 -44.50
CA ASN A 25 -0.80 -21.05 -43.10
C ASN A 25 -0.29 -19.86 -42.26
N GLU A 26 0.39 -18.91 -42.89
CA GLU A 26 0.88 -17.69 -42.26
C GLU A 26 -0.26 -16.71 -41.94
N ASP A 27 -1.26 -16.60 -42.83
CA ASP A 27 -2.50 -15.85 -42.57
C ASP A 27 -3.30 -16.46 -41.42
N ALA A 28 -3.39 -17.79 -41.36
CA ALA A 28 -4.06 -18.49 -40.27
C ALA A 28 -3.37 -18.27 -38.91
N VAL A 29 -2.04 -18.30 -38.87
CA VAL A 29 -1.24 -18.02 -37.65
C VAL A 29 -1.33 -16.55 -37.25
N SER A 30 -1.35 -15.63 -38.22
CA SER A 30 -1.53 -14.19 -37.99
C SER A 30 -2.92 -13.90 -37.41
N LEU A 31 -3.97 -14.50 -37.95
CA LEU A 31 -5.34 -14.40 -37.43
C LEU A 31 -5.44 -14.97 -36.01
N PHE A 32 -4.81 -16.13 -35.76
CA PHE A 32 -4.78 -16.74 -34.43
C PHE A 32 -4.07 -15.84 -33.41
N SER A 33 -2.90 -15.31 -33.76
CA SER A 33 -2.12 -14.39 -32.92
C SER A 33 -2.90 -13.10 -32.63
N THR A 34 -3.58 -12.56 -33.64
CA THR A 34 -4.44 -11.38 -33.50
C THR A 34 -5.62 -11.67 -32.58
N SER A 35 -6.23 -12.86 -32.70
CA SER A 35 -7.33 -13.30 -31.84
C SER A 35 -6.87 -13.46 -30.39
N LEU A 36 -5.69 -14.05 -30.15
CA LEU A 36 -5.09 -14.17 -28.83
C LEU A 36 -4.79 -12.81 -28.21
N ASN A 37 -4.17 -11.90 -28.95
CA ASN A 37 -3.89 -10.55 -28.46
C ASN A 37 -5.17 -9.79 -28.10
N LYS A 38 -6.23 -9.92 -28.91
CA LYS A 38 -7.55 -9.34 -28.60
C LYS A 38 -8.16 -9.96 -27.33
N ALA A 39 -8.03 -11.26 -27.14
CA ALA A 39 -8.51 -11.92 -25.93
C ALA A 39 -7.73 -11.46 -24.69
N LEU A 40 -6.41 -11.29 -24.82
CA LEU A 40 -5.54 -10.82 -23.75
C LEU A 40 -5.85 -9.37 -23.35
N GLU A 41 -6.01 -8.46 -24.31
CA GLU A 41 -6.36 -7.06 -24.00
C GLU A 41 -7.74 -6.97 -23.33
N ARG A 42 -8.73 -7.78 -23.76
CA ARG A 42 -10.03 -7.86 -23.06
C ARG A 42 -9.90 -8.32 -21.62
N GLN A 43 -9.05 -9.32 -21.35
CA GLN A 43 -8.79 -9.78 -19.98
C GLN A 43 -8.11 -8.69 -19.15
N LYS A 44 -7.13 -7.98 -19.72
CA LYS A 44 -6.46 -6.86 -19.07
C LYS A 44 -7.42 -5.72 -18.74
N GLU A 45 -8.28 -5.32 -19.68
CA GLU A 45 -9.33 -4.31 -19.44
C GLU A 45 -10.31 -4.75 -18.35
N THR A 46 -10.69 -6.03 -18.33
CA THR A 46 -11.55 -6.61 -17.29
C THR A 46 -10.87 -6.54 -15.91
N ILE A 47 -9.57 -6.86 -15.84
CA ILE A 47 -8.81 -6.79 -14.58
C ILE A 47 -8.67 -5.33 -14.13
N VAL A 48 -8.30 -4.41 -15.02
CA VAL A 48 -8.14 -2.99 -14.69
C VAL A 48 -9.45 -2.35 -14.25
N SER A 49 -10.57 -2.69 -14.90
CA SER A 49 -11.89 -2.21 -14.49
C SER A 49 -12.32 -2.80 -13.14
N ALA A 50 -12.12 -4.10 -12.91
CA ALA A 50 -12.42 -4.73 -11.62
C ALA A 50 -11.57 -4.14 -10.48
N ILE A 51 -10.29 -3.88 -10.71
CA ILE A 51 -9.41 -3.21 -9.74
C ILE A 51 -9.93 -1.79 -9.45
N SER A 52 -10.22 -1.00 -10.48
CA SER A 52 -10.75 0.36 -10.32
C SER A 52 -12.10 0.37 -9.58
N GLU A 53 -12.96 -0.60 -9.85
CA GLU A 53 -14.24 -0.78 -9.16
C GLU A 53 -14.05 -1.15 -7.68
N LYS A 54 -13.07 -1.99 -7.35
CA LYS A 54 -12.72 -2.33 -5.96
C LYS A 54 -12.16 -1.10 -5.21
N PHE A 55 -11.22 -0.38 -5.82
CA PHE A 55 -10.68 0.85 -5.22
C PHE A 55 -11.74 1.94 -5.03
N THR A 56 -12.68 2.08 -5.97
CA THR A 56 -13.78 3.06 -5.84
C THR A 56 -14.83 2.63 -4.84
N LYS A 57 -15.14 1.32 -4.69
CA LYS A 57 -16.06 0.83 -3.66
C LYS A 57 -15.48 0.89 -2.25
N ASP A 58 -14.18 0.64 -2.10
CA ASP A 58 -13.48 0.82 -0.82
C ASP A 58 -13.38 2.31 -0.44
N SER A 59 -13.45 3.21 -1.45
CA SER A 59 -13.50 4.67 -1.24
C SER A 59 -14.94 5.23 -1.11
N ALA A 60 -15.95 4.58 -1.70
CA ALA A 60 -17.35 5.04 -1.73
C ALA A 60 -18.14 4.72 -0.45
N GLY A 61 -17.54 3.98 0.50
CA GLY A 61 -18.00 3.94 1.89
C GLY A 61 -17.69 5.23 2.67
N THR A 62 -16.90 6.16 2.12
CA THR A 62 -16.59 7.44 2.74
C THR A 62 -17.11 8.56 1.85
N VAL A 63 -18.36 8.98 2.11
CA VAL A 63 -18.96 10.18 1.52
C VAL A 63 -18.01 11.37 1.74
N SER A 64 -17.63 12.00 0.64
CA SER A 64 -16.89 13.24 0.58
C SER A 64 -17.71 14.39 1.16
N HIS A 65 -17.43 14.76 2.39
CA HIS A 65 -17.25 16.17 2.69
C HIS A 65 -15.76 16.45 2.61
N VAL A 66 -15.33 17.15 1.56
CA VAL A 66 -14.05 17.89 1.58
C VAL A 66 -14.24 19.05 2.54
N ILE A 67 -14.25 18.72 3.82
CA ILE A 67 -13.77 19.58 4.88
C ILE A 67 -12.25 19.36 4.77
N GLU A 68 -11.47 20.42 4.48
CA GLU A 68 -10.05 20.37 4.84
C GLU A 68 -9.97 19.69 6.20
N PRO A 69 -9.21 18.59 6.41
CA PRO A 69 -9.19 17.98 7.71
C PRO A 69 -8.69 19.06 8.64
N VAL A 70 -9.62 19.69 9.37
CA VAL A 70 -9.30 20.46 10.56
C VAL A 70 -8.61 19.41 11.38
N ALA A 71 -7.27 19.42 11.31
CA ALA A 71 -6.46 18.36 11.87
C ALA A 71 -6.91 18.28 13.31
N PHE A 72 -7.58 17.18 13.65
CA PHE A 72 -8.27 17.10 14.92
C PHE A 72 -7.22 17.34 16.00
N GLU A 73 -7.29 18.50 16.64
CA GLU A 73 -6.26 18.91 17.56
C GLU A 73 -6.61 18.36 18.92
N PHE A 74 -5.83 17.38 19.36
CA PHE A 74 -5.96 16.84 20.70
C PHE A 74 -5.62 17.93 21.71
N LYS A 75 -6.58 18.24 22.59
CA LYS A 75 -6.38 19.19 23.70
C LYS A 75 -5.30 18.73 24.69
N HIS A 76 -5.06 17.42 24.74
CA HIS A 76 -4.14 16.81 25.69
C HIS A 76 -3.14 15.92 24.94
N GLU A 77 -1.84 16.15 25.17
CA GLU A 77 -0.76 15.38 24.53
C GLU A 77 -0.90 13.87 24.81
N GLY A 78 -1.31 13.48 26.02
CA GLY A 78 -1.57 12.08 26.34
C GLY A 78 -2.62 11.40 25.44
N GLN A 79 -3.65 12.15 25.02
CA GLN A 79 -4.68 11.64 24.11
C GLN A 79 -4.14 11.50 22.68
N LYS A 80 -3.32 12.46 22.23
CA LYS A 80 -2.63 12.39 20.94
C LYS A 80 -1.74 11.15 20.87
N ILE A 81 -0.89 10.95 21.88
CA ILE A 81 -0.01 9.78 21.97
C ILE A 81 -0.83 8.49 21.97
N GLN A 82 -1.94 8.43 22.72
CA GLN A 82 -2.81 7.25 22.74
C GLN A 82 -3.46 6.97 21.39
N PHE A 83 -3.91 8.01 20.70
CA PHE A 83 -4.51 7.88 19.39
C PHE A 83 -3.51 7.38 18.35
N SER A 84 -2.31 7.96 18.29
CA SER A 84 -1.24 7.51 17.39
C SER A 84 -0.84 6.06 17.68
N PHE A 85 -0.71 5.69 18.96
CA PHE A 85 -0.46 4.31 19.35
C PHE A 85 -1.55 3.36 18.84
N ASN A 86 -2.83 3.73 19.01
CA ASN A 86 -3.96 2.92 18.55
C ASN A 86 -3.97 2.78 17.02
N GLN A 87 -3.71 3.85 16.26
CA GLN A 87 -3.64 3.80 14.81
C GLN A 87 -2.54 2.85 14.33
N GLU A 88 -1.36 2.90 14.94
CA GLU A 88 -0.26 1.99 14.60
C GLU A 88 -0.63 0.52 14.89
N ARG A 89 -1.41 0.26 15.96
CA ARG A 89 -1.94 -1.07 16.29
C ARG A 89 -2.95 -1.57 15.28
N ILE A 90 -3.88 -0.72 14.86
CA ILE A 90 -4.84 -1.06 13.82
C ILE A 90 -4.12 -1.40 12.51
N SER A 91 -3.10 -0.63 12.12
CA SER A 91 -2.30 -0.91 10.93
C SER A 91 -1.63 -2.28 10.99
N LYS A 92 -0.90 -2.60 12.07
CA LYS A 92 -0.20 -3.91 12.18
C LYS A 92 -1.17 -5.09 12.31
N LEU A 93 -2.36 -4.87 12.85
CA LEU A 93 -3.41 -5.90 12.86
C LEU A 93 -3.96 -6.13 11.45
N SER A 94 -4.12 -5.08 10.63
CA SER A 94 -4.46 -5.22 9.21
C SER A 94 -3.38 -6.00 8.44
N ASP A 95 -2.10 -5.71 8.69
CA ASP A 95 -0.99 -6.47 8.12
C ASP A 95 -1.03 -7.94 8.55
N THR A 96 -1.38 -8.20 9.81
CA THR A 96 -1.58 -9.57 10.33
C THR A 96 -2.70 -10.29 9.59
N GLU A 97 -3.83 -9.63 9.32
CA GLU A 97 -4.90 -10.21 8.52
C GLU A 97 -4.42 -10.57 7.11
N ASN A 98 -3.59 -9.72 6.50
CA ASN A 98 -3.00 -10.00 5.19
C ASN A 98 -2.07 -11.21 5.24
N PHE A 99 -1.20 -11.32 6.25
CA PHE A 99 -0.35 -12.50 6.44
C PHE A 99 -1.17 -13.78 6.61
N ILE A 100 -2.31 -13.72 7.30
CA ILE A 100 -3.22 -14.86 7.43
C ILE A 100 -3.81 -15.24 6.06
N ARG A 101 -4.28 -14.26 5.27
CA ARG A 101 -4.81 -14.50 3.92
C ARG A 101 -3.76 -15.10 2.97
N GLU A 102 -2.50 -14.71 3.12
CA GLU A 102 -1.35 -15.22 2.36
C GLU A 102 -0.85 -16.59 2.86
N GLY A 103 -1.39 -17.12 3.98
CA GLY A 103 -0.94 -18.37 4.60
C GLY A 103 0.38 -18.24 5.37
N ASN A 104 0.87 -17.03 5.62
CA ASN A 104 2.07 -16.75 6.39
C ASN A 104 1.77 -16.69 7.90
N PHE A 105 1.44 -17.84 8.49
CA PHE A 105 1.05 -17.93 9.89
C PHE A 105 2.19 -17.60 10.87
N GLU A 106 3.44 -17.85 10.50
CA GLU A 106 4.60 -17.54 11.34
C GLU A 106 4.73 -16.03 11.55
N LYS A 107 4.69 -15.24 10.47
CA LYS A 107 4.70 -13.77 10.58
C LYS A 107 3.47 -13.24 11.28
N ALA A 108 2.29 -13.82 11.03
CA ALA A 108 1.06 -13.42 11.71
C ALA A 108 1.17 -13.63 13.24
N LEU A 109 1.66 -14.79 13.68
CA LEU A 109 1.86 -15.10 15.10
C LEU A 109 2.91 -14.20 15.74
N SER A 110 4.05 -13.95 15.07
CA SER A 110 5.07 -13.01 15.56
C SER A 110 4.48 -11.61 15.75
N THR A 111 3.80 -11.11 14.71
CA THR A 111 3.17 -9.77 14.74
C THR A 111 2.14 -9.66 15.85
N LEU A 112 1.29 -10.68 16.06
CA LEU A 112 0.35 -10.73 17.18
C LEU A 112 1.03 -10.71 18.55
N GLY A 113 2.13 -11.47 18.70
CA GLY A 113 2.94 -11.48 19.91
C GLY A 113 3.48 -10.09 20.25
N GLU A 114 4.03 -9.40 19.25
CA GLU A 114 4.50 -8.02 19.37
C GLU A 114 3.36 -7.07 19.74
N GLN A 115 2.17 -7.21 19.12
CA GLN A 115 1.00 -6.37 19.43
C GLN A 115 0.56 -6.54 20.88
N LYS A 116 0.52 -7.78 21.36
CA LYS A 116 0.16 -8.09 22.75
C LYS A 116 1.16 -7.48 23.73
N SER A 117 2.46 -7.61 23.45
CA SER A 117 3.51 -7.02 24.29
C SER A 117 3.41 -5.49 24.32
N ALA A 118 3.22 -4.85 23.16
CA ALA A 118 3.05 -3.42 23.05
C ALA A 118 1.82 -2.92 23.84
N LEU A 119 0.68 -3.62 23.77
CA LEU A 119 -0.51 -3.30 24.55
C LEU A 119 -0.29 -3.47 26.06
N GLN A 120 0.43 -4.50 26.48
CA GLN A 120 0.77 -4.70 27.89
C GLN A 120 1.66 -3.57 28.42
N GLN A 121 2.70 -3.19 27.67
CA GLN A 121 3.54 -2.05 28.01
C GLN A 121 2.72 -0.74 28.06
N ARG A 122 1.83 -0.53 27.09
CA ARG A 122 0.98 0.67 27.07
C ARG A 122 0.03 0.72 28.26
N ASN A 123 -0.57 -0.41 28.65
CA ASN A 123 -1.41 -0.49 29.85
C ASN A 123 -0.63 -0.17 31.12
N LYS A 124 0.66 -0.54 31.20
CA LYS A 124 1.53 -0.12 32.30
C LYS A 124 1.72 1.40 32.31
N ILE A 125 2.02 2.00 31.17
CA ILE A 125 2.19 3.46 31.02
C ILE A 125 0.91 4.19 31.44
N LEU A 126 -0.26 3.74 31.01
CA LEU A 126 -1.54 4.35 31.38
C LEU A 126 -1.80 4.28 32.89
N LYS A 127 -1.45 3.16 33.55
CA LYS A 127 -1.55 3.05 35.01
C LYS A 127 -0.62 4.01 35.74
N ILE A 128 0.57 4.26 35.21
CA ILE A 128 1.51 5.25 35.76
C ILE A 128 0.94 6.65 35.57
N ALA A 129 0.43 6.97 34.36
CA ALA A 129 -0.18 8.26 34.07
C ALA A 129 -1.39 8.54 34.97
N ASP A 130 -2.25 7.55 35.18
CA ASP A 130 -3.45 7.66 36.02
C ASP A 130 -3.08 7.94 37.50
N ARG A 131 -2.06 7.25 38.02
CA ARG A 131 -1.65 7.38 39.42
C ARG A 131 -0.75 8.58 39.70
N HIS A 132 0.14 8.92 38.77
CA HIS A 132 1.26 9.85 38.99
C HIS A 132 1.36 10.97 37.95
N GLY A 133 0.43 11.06 37.01
CA GLY A 133 0.43 12.04 35.93
C GLY A 133 1.38 11.70 34.77
N TRP A 134 1.19 12.42 33.66
CA TRP A 134 2.00 12.27 32.45
C TRP A 134 3.45 12.74 32.62
N ASP A 135 3.71 13.70 33.51
CA ASP A 135 5.09 14.13 33.83
C ASP A 135 5.93 12.97 34.36
N THR A 136 5.36 12.14 35.23
CA THR A 136 6.02 10.94 35.74
C THR A 136 6.23 9.90 34.64
N VAL A 137 5.31 9.79 33.67
CA VAL A 137 5.50 8.93 32.51
C VAL A 137 6.68 9.38 31.67
N HIS A 138 6.84 10.68 31.45
CA HIS A 138 7.98 11.22 30.70
C HIS A 138 9.33 10.91 31.36
N GLU A 139 9.40 10.95 32.68
CA GLU A 139 10.61 10.57 33.43
C GLU A 139 10.81 9.05 33.54
N TYR A 140 9.72 8.27 33.46
CA TYR A 140 9.74 6.81 33.53
C TYR A 140 10.15 6.15 32.21
N LEU A 141 9.83 6.76 31.08
CA LEU A 141 10.25 6.27 29.77
C LEU A 141 11.73 6.58 29.57
N ASP A 142 12.50 5.56 29.17
CA ASP A 142 13.93 5.70 28.93
C ASP A 142 14.20 6.70 27.80
N ASP A 143 15.30 7.45 27.92
CA ASP A 143 15.79 8.31 26.85
C ASP A 143 16.19 7.43 25.65
N PRO A 144 15.71 7.71 24.43
CA PRO A 144 16.05 6.90 23.25
C PRO A 144 17.55 6.91 22.92
N LEU A 145 18.34 7.80 23.50
CA LEU A 145 19.80 7.83 23.39
C LEU A 145 20.52 6.91 24.37
N ALA A 146 19.80 6.32 25.33
CA ALA A 146 20.40 5.45 26.32
C ALA A 146 20.39 3.99 25.87
N ASP A 147 21.56 3.34 25.88
CA ASP A 147 21.70 1.94 25.45
C ASP A 147 21.05 0.96 26.44
N ASN A 148 20.98 1.35 27.71
CA ASN A 148 20.39 0.56 28.79
C ASN A 148 20.03 1.48 29.98
N ASN A 149 19.36 0.91 30.99
CA ASN A 149 18.93 1.65 32.18
C ASN A 149 20.08 2.33 32.95
N GLU A 150 21.25 1.69 33.04
CA GLU A 150 22.41 2.33 33.72
C GLU A 150 22.89 3.56 32.95
N ASP A 151 22.93 3.46 31.62
CA ASP A 151 23.28 4.57 30.74
C ASP A 151 22.22 5.68 30.77
N ALA A 152 20.92 5.33 30.84
CA ALA A 152 19.83 6.28 30.99
C ALA A 152 19.97 7.12 32.27
N VAL A 153 20.32 6.46 33.39
CA VAL A 153 20.60 7.13 34.65
C VAL A 153 21.82 8.07 34.52
N LYS A 154 22.92 7.60 33.91
CA LYS A 154 24.13 8.42 33.68
C LYS A 154 23.82 9.65 32.81
N LEU A 155 23.09 9.47 31.71
CA LEU A 155 22.69 10.52 30.80
C LEU A 155 21.84 11.58 31.52
N ARG A 156 20.84 11.15 32.29
CA ARG A 156 19.97 12.05 33.07
C ARG A 156 20.76 12.88 34.09
N TYR A 157 21.72 12.28 34.78
CA TYR A 157 22.63 13.02 35.67
C TYR A 157 23.52 14.01 34.91
N ALA A 158 24.06 13.62 33.75
CA ALA A 158 24.90 14.49 32.92
C ALA A 158 24.11 15.71 32.41
N VAL A 159 22.91 15.49 31.88
CA VAL A 159 21.98 16.55 31.44
C VAL A 159 21.65 17.50 32.59
N GLY A 160 21.28 16.97 33.76
CA GLY A 160 20.96 17.77 34.94
C GLY A 160 22.14 18.58 35.47
N ARG A 161 23.38 18.05 35.40
CA ARG A 161 24.59 18.81 35.76
C ARG A 161 24.88 19.92 34.74
N ALA A 162 24.75 19.63 33.44
CA ALA A 162 24.97 20.60 32.38
C ALA A 162 23.95 21.75 32.44
N ALA A 163 22.67 21.45 32.65
CA ALA A 163 21.60 22.45 32.77
C ALA A 163 21.85 23.42 33.94
N ARG A 164 22.24 22.89 35.11
CA ARG A 164 22.62 23.72 36.27
C ARG A 164 23.82 24.63 36.00
N LYS A 165 24.87 24.10 35.35
CA LYS A 165 26.04 24.90 34.94
C LYS A 165 25.65 26.02 33.97
N ARG A 166 24.78 25.73 32.98
CA ARG A 166 24.28 26.74 32.04
C ARG A 166 23.49 27.82 32.77
N SER A 167 22.52 27.45 33.59
CA SER A 167 21.68 28.40 34.35
C SER A 167 22.51 29.31 35.26
N PHE A 168 23.50 28.75 35.97
CA PHE A 168 24.41 29.54 36.80
C PHE A 168 25.23 30.52 35.96
N ARG A 169 25.73 30.09 34.79
CA ARG A 169 26.49 30.95 33.88
C ARG A 169 25.65 32.10 33.35
N THR A 170 24.39 31.86 32.98
CA THR A 170 23.48 32.89 32.47
C THR A 170 23.08 33.90 33.55
N ARG A 171 22.91 33.46 34.80
CA ARG A 171 22.62 34.35 35.95
C ARG A 171 23.83 35.16 36.41
N SER A 172 25.05 34.66 36.19
CA SER A 172 26.28 35.37 36.58
C SER A 172 26.71 36.44 35.56
N THR A 173 26.09 36.50 34.39
CA THR A 173 26.39 37.46 33.31
C THR A 173 25.36 38.58 33.17
N LEU A 174 24.37 38.64 34.07
CA LEU A 174 23.40 39.73 34.24
C LEU A 174 23.74 40.49 35.53
#